data_AF-A0A8H3BR39-F1
#
_entry.id   AF-A0A8H3BR39-F1
#
_cell.length_a   1.000
_cell.length_b   1.000
_cell.length_c   1.000
_cell.angle_alpha   90.00
_cell.angle_beta   90.00
_cell.angle_gamma   90.00
#
_symmetry.space_group_name_H-M   'P 1'
#
loop_
_entity.id
_entity.type
_entity.pdbx_description
1 polymer ?
#
loop_
_entity_poly.entity_id
_entity_poly.type
_entity_poly.pdbx_seq_one_letter_code
_entity_poly.pdbx_strand_id
1 'polypeptide(L)'
;MIFTVLAAGWWFASTLAAPATFNSPSLARRSDDELGSLVLAVKAQDDINDPDDLTVASTVINTGKTTLKLLNDPNGPLSTWKTHTFEFYEVPTSGSRKRATGSTAGVHSVRVKYNPDVAASLSNPNAYTILKPGENKIVVHDLSGMYNFQTTGSYEVRVTANAEWFRVIKDDGSVGYVQAKIYDGPEAANWTASHISESGTFASMRGLASAGIPSHPFARRWEADNGLTKRVLYNNCSATQQKDILESAVAANGYIAQSSQFLANSYYLGNSRYRTWFGPYEKRRWDTVARHFTLLHGQPQRFKYDCSCAEEDTFAYVYPDQFGTVYLCGAFWKASVLGKDSRAGTIIHEATHFTRLGGTDDHAYGHEEAQKLAINFPNQAIMNADSHEYFAENDPEIL
;
A
#
# COMPACT_ATOMS: atom_id res chain seq x y z
N MET A 1 -21.28 -18.77 57.33
CA MET A 1 -20.87 -19.35 56.03
C MET A 1 -20.92 -18.23 54.98
N ILE A 2 -19.72 -17.83 54.55
CA ILE A 2 -19.34 -17.22 53.27
C ILE A 2 -20.12 -15.97 52.81
N PHE A 3 -19.54 -14.79 53.10
CA PHE A 3 -19.70 -13.60 52.27
C PHE A 3 -18.86 -13.80 50.99
N THR A 4 -19.52 -13.86 49.84
CA THR A 4 -18.85 -13.83 48.53
C THR A 4 -18.54 -12.38 48.14
N VAL A 5 -17.24 -12.08 48.09
CA VAL A 5 -16.70 -10.82 47.55
C VAL A 5 -16.80 -10.89 46.02
N LEU A 6 -17.58 -9.98 45.42
CA LEU A 6 -17.55 -9.69 43.99
C LEU A 6 -16.22 -8.99 43.66
N ALA A 7 -15.25 -9.74 43.14
CA ALA A 7 -14.07 -9.18 42.51
C ALA A 7 -14.48 -8.61 41.14
N ALA A 8 -14.70 -7.30 41.08
CA ALA A 8 -14.79 -6.57 39.82
C ALA A 8 -13.40 -6.62 39.15
N GLY A 9 -13.26 -7.43 38.10
CA GLY A 9 -12.06 -7.47 37.28
C GLY A 9 -11.84 -6.11 36.62
N TRP A 10 -10.81 -5.41 37.07
CA TRP A 10 -10.32 -4.22 36.40
C TRP A 10 -9.66 -4.66 35.10
N TRP A 11 -10.33 -4.38 33.97
CA TRP A 11 -9.70 -4.42 32.66
C TRP A 11 -8.70 -3.27 32.61
N PHE A 12 -7.42 -3.57 32.75
CA PHE A 12 -6.37 -2.64 32.34
C PHE A 12 -6.42 -2.55 30.81
N ALA A 13 -7.11 -1.54 30.29
CA ALA A 13 -6.84 -1.06 28.95
C ALA A 13 -5.38 -0.58 28.96
N SER A 14 -4.49 -1.30 28.28
CA SER A 14 -3.15 -0.80 27.99
C SER A 14 -3.31 0.40 27.06
N THR A 15 -3.38 1.59 27.64
CA THR A 15 -3.18 2.83 26.91
C THR A 15 -1.73 2.83 26.43
N LEU A 16 -1.52 2.36 25.19
CA LEU A 16 -0.26 2.57 24.48
C LEU A 16 0.02 4.08 24.54
N ALA A 17 1.14 4.45 25.16
CA ALA A 17 1.52 5.84 25.30
C ALA A 17 1.75 6.40 23.91
N ALA A 18 0.85 7.28 23.45
CA ALA A 18 1.07 8.03 22.22
C ALA A 18 2.43 8.75 22.33
N PRO A 19 3.33 8.62 21.34
CA PRO A 19 4.59 9.33 21.37
C PRO A 19 4.33 10.84 21.50
N ALA A 20 5.04 11.47 22.44
CA ALA A 20 4.89 12.88 22.78
C ALA A 20 4.90 13.78 21.53
N THR A 21 3.97 14.73 21.47
CA THR A 21 3.88 15.78 20.46
C THR A 21 5.21 16.53 20.32
N PHE A 22 5.67 16.72 19.09
CA PHE A 22 6.93 17.38 18.76
C PHE A 22 6.85 18.88 19.06
N ASN A 23 7.36 19.31 20.22
CA ASN A 23 7.68 20.72 20.49
C ASN A 23 9.19 20.91 20.30
N SER A 24 9.66 21.06 19.05
CA SER A 24 11.02 21.52 18.80
C SER A 24 11.04 22.73 17.86
N PRO A 25 11.49 23.92 18.33
CA PRO A 25 11.68 25.11 17.49
C PRO A 25 12.64 24.91 16.31
N SER A 26 13.42 23.82 16.28
CA SER A 26 14.40 23.50 15.23
C SER A 26 13.79 23.03 13.91
N LEU A 27 12.48 22.77 13.85
CA LEU A 27 11.80 22.19 12.68
C LEU A 27 11.45 23.23 11.59
N ALA A 28 11.70 24.53 11.84
CA ALA A 28 11.29 25.60 10.93
C ALA A 28 12.49 26.29 10.24
N ARG A 29 12.91 25.78 9.07
CA ARG A 29 13.47 26.64 8.02
C ARG A 29 12.45 26.77 6.90
N ARG A 30 12.02 27.99 6.63
CA ARG A 30 11.02 28.28 5.61
C ARG A 30 11.65 28.30 4.22
N SER A 31 10.98 27.67 3.25
CA SER A 31 11.37 27.68 1.83
C SER A 31 10.62 28.78 1.05
N ASP A 32 11.22 29.23 -0.05
CA ASP A 32 10.64 30.18 -1.01
C ASP A 32 9.94 29.49 -2.20
N ASP A 33 9.84 28.16 -2.22
CA ASP A 33 9.13 27.38 -3.27
C ASP A 33 7.61 27.65 -3.28
N GLU A 34 7.04 27.81 -4.48
CA GLU A 34 5.62 28.11 -4.70
C GLU A 34 4.71 26.94 -4.30
N LEU A 35 5.16 25.69 -4.44
CA LEU A 35 4.42 24.50 -4.00
C LEU A 35 4.59 24.19 -2.51
N GLY A 36 5.30 25.05 -1.76
CA GLY A 36 5.60 24.86 -0.34
C GLY A 36 6.78 23.93 -0.07
N SER A 37 7.12 23.75 1.20
CA SER A 37 8.17 22.80 1.63
C SER A 37 7.64 21.95 2.76
N LEU A 38 7.92 20.65 2.69
CA LEU A 38 7.55 19.68 3.71
C LEU A 38 8.80 19.19 4.43
N VAL A 39 8.67 19.01 5.74
CA VAL A 39 9.61 18.22 6.55
C VAL A 39 8.88 16.98 7.05
N LEU A 40 9.52 15.82 6.92
CA LEU A 40 9.04 14.54 7.43
C LEU A 40 9.99 14.05 8.52
N ALA A 41 9.48 13.93 9.74
CA ALA A 41 10.17 13.31 10.86
C ALA A 41 9.56 11.94 11.15
N VAL A 42 10.39 10.98 11.51
CA VAL A 42 10.00 9.62 11.88
C VAL A 42 10.45 9.35 13.30
N LYS A 43 9.56 8.76 14.10
CA LYS A 43 9.87 8.27 15.43
C LYS A 43 9.45 6.80 15.54
N ALA A 44 10.42 5.94 15.70
CA ALA A 44 10.24 4.52 15.91
C ALA A 44 9.84 4.23 17.37
N GLN A 45 9.29 3.04 17.58
CA GLN A 45 9.17 2.45 18.91
C GLN A 45 10.56 2.04 19.41
N ASP A 46 10.92 2.49 20.61
CA ASP A 46 12.27 2.30 21.17
C ASP A 46 12.61 0.81 21.36
N ASP A 47 11.75 0.06 22.05
CA ASP A 47 11.94 -1.38 22.30
C ASP A 47 10.78 -2.20 21.73
N ILE A 48 11.13 -3.22 20.95
CA ILE A 48 10.20 -4.18 20.34
C ILE A 48 10.45 -5.55 20.97
N ASN A 49 9.45 -6.02 21.73
CA ASN A 49 9.42 -7.38 22.28
C ASN A 49 8.59 -8.32 21.40
N ASP A 50 7.58 -7.79 20.73
CA ASP A 50 6.69 -8.50 19.81
C ASP A 50 6.43 -7.62 18.57
N PRO A 51 6.76 -8.09 17.34
CA PRO A 51 6.42 -7.41 16.10
C PRO A 51 4.91 -7.24 15.88
N ASP A 52 4.07 -7.97 16.62
CA ASP A 52 2.61 -7.82 16.63
C ASP A 52 2.10 -6.65 17.50
N ASP A 53 3.00 -5.88 18.12
CA ASP A 53 2.69 -4.62 18.82
C ASP A 53 3.48 -3.43 18.25
N LEU A 54 4.08 -3.60 17.06
CA LEU A 54 4.99 -2.62 16.46
C LEU A 54 4.27 -1.35 16.02
N THR A 55 4.79 -0.20 16.45
CA THR A 55 4.32 1.12 16.02
C THR A 55 5.44 2.03 15.54
N VAL A 56 5.13 2.90 14.58
CA VAL A 56 6.00 3.99 14.13
C VAL A 56 5.14 5.26 14.01
N ALA A 57 5.66 6.41 14.40
CA ALA A 57 5.00 7.70 14.20
C ALA A 57 5.70 8.49 13.09
N SER A 58 4.92 9.02 12.15
CA SER A 58 5.37 10.03 11.19
C SER A 58 4.81 11.40 11.58
N THR A 59 5.61 12.43 11.37
CA THR A 59 5.19 13.83 11.51
C THR A 59 5.52 14.59 10.25
N VAL A 60 4.49 15.08 9.59
CA VAL A 60 4.59 15.89 8.38
C VAL A 60 4.35 17.34 8.76
N ILE A 61 5.27 18.22 8.39
CA ILE A 61 5.24 19.64 8.76
C ILE A 61 5.29 20.47 7.49
N ASN A 62 4.37 21.41 7.33
CA ASN A 62 4.46 22.41 6.29
C ASN A 62 5.37 23.56 6.75
N THR A 63 6.60 23.60 6.25
CA THR A 63 7.55 24.67 6.51
C THR A 63 7.49 25.79 5.46
N GLY A 64 6.66 25.63 4.43
CA GLY A 64 6.44 26.63 3.38
C GLY A 64 5.64 27.85 3.83
N LYS A 65 5.25 28.67 2.85
CA LYS A 65 4.46 29.90 3.03
C LYS A 65 3.00 29.77 2.59
N THR A 66 2.66 28.71 1.87
CA THR A 66 1.33 28.43 1.34
C THR A 66 0.67 27.30 2.11
N THR A 67 -0.67 27.26 2.13
CA THR A 67 -1.41 26.10 2.67
C THR A 67 -1.33 24.96 1.66
N LEU A 68 -1.07 23.74 2.14
CA LEU A 68 -1.01 22.55 1.30
C LEU A 68 -2.21 21.64 1.57
N LYS A 69 -2.78 21.09 0.50
CA LYS A 69 -3.80 20.05 0.53
C LYS A 69 -3.17 18.76 0.00
N LEU A 70 -2.76 17.87 0.90
CA LEU A 70 -2.00 16.66 0.61
C LEU A 70 -2.92 15.45 0.53
N LEU A 71 -2.84 14.63 -0.53
CA LEU A 71 -3.57 13.37 -0.56
C LEU A 71 -3.03 12.39 0.50
N ASN A 72 -3.94 11.67 1.14
CA ASN A 72 -3.61 10.60 2.08
C ASN A 72 -3.34 9.30 1.30
N ASP A 73 -2.30 9.31 0.45
CA ASP A 73 -1.86 8.15 -0.34
C ASP A 73 -1.68 6.93 0.55
N PRO A 74 -2.29 5.76 0.24
CA PRO A 74 -2.11 4.53 0.99
C PRO A 74 -0.65 4.22 1.33
N ASN A 75 0.27 4.36 0.36
CA ASN A 75 1.71 4.09 0.51
C ASN A 75 2.48 5.19 1.26
N GLY A 76 1.83 6.31 1.56
CA GLY A 76 2.45 7.51 2.14
C GLY A 76 2.33 7.60 3.67
N PRO A 77 3.09 8.51 4.29
CA PRO A 77 3.17 8.63 5.75
C PRO A 77 1.96 9.36 6.39
N LEU A 78 0.98 9.82 5.59
CA LEU A 78 -0.28 10.42 6.08
C LEU A 78 -1.43 9.41 6.15
N SER A 79 -1.21 8.21 5.61
CA SER A 79 -2.15 7.10 5.61
C SER A 79 -1.95 6.21 6.85
N THR A 80 -2.97 5.43 7.19
CA THR A 80 -2.89 4.38 8.23
C THR A 80 -2.93 2.97 7.64
N TRP A 81 -2.92 2.84 6.32
CA TRP A 81 -2.84 1.55 5.64
C TRP A 81 -1.54 0.83 6.01
N LYS A 82 -1.63 -0.50 6.17
CA LYS A 82 -0.48 -1.39 6.41
C LYS A 82 0.30 -1.70 5.12
N THR A 83 0.61 -0.66 4.35
CA THR A 83 1.43 -0.70 3.14
C THR A 83 2.92 -0.55 3.47
N HIS A 84 3.80 -0.83 2.51
CA HIS A 84 5.25 -0.74 2.74
C HIS A 84 5.75 0.72 2.76
N THR A 85 5.48 1.43 3.85
CA THR A 85 5.86 2.84 4.05
C THR A 85 7.20 2.98 4.77
N PHE A 86 7.58 2.01 5.60
CA PHE A 86 8.80 2.04 6.42
C PHE A 86 9.74 0.86 6.13
N GLU A 87 11.04 1.08 6.29
CA GLU A 87 12.09 0.08 6.19
C GLU A 87 12.91 0.05 7.49
N PHE A 88 13.21 -1.15 7.97
CA PHE A 88 14.04 -1.38 9.16
C PHE A 88 15.40 -1.90 8.71
N TYR A 89 16.43 -1.07 8.87
CA TYR A 89 17.81 -1.41 8.53
C TYR A 89 18.58 -1.86 9.76
N GLU A 90 19.13 -3.07 9.73
CA GLU A 90 19.99 -3.56 10.81
C GLU A 90 21.23 -2.66 10.99
N VAL A 91 21.50 -2.26 12.22
CA VAL A 91 22.69 -1.49 12.62
C VAL A 91 23.79 -2.46 13.06
N PRO A 92 24.92 -2.57 12.34
CA PRO A 92 25.98 -3.51 12.71
C PRO A 92 26.60 -3.18 14.07
N THR A 93 26.92 -4.23 14.84
CA THR A 93 27.47 -4.17 16.21
C THR A 93 28.82 -3.45 16.31
N SER A 94 29.51 -3.16 15.19
CA SER A 94 30.83 -2.50 15.17
C SER A 94 30.78 -0.97 15.33
N GLY A 95 29.62 -0.39 15.67
CA GLY A 95 29.53 0.96 16.24
C GLY A 95 29.92 2.11 15.31
N SER A 96 29.99 1.89 13.99
CA SER A 96 30.17 3.01 13.08
C SER A 96 28.90 3.86 13.04
N ARG A 97 29.00 5.16 13.36
CA ARG A 97 27.97 6.20 13.13
C ARG A 97 27.61 6.42 11.65
N LYS A 98 27.88 5.44 10.79
CA LYS A 98 27.54 5.45 9.37
C LYS A 98 26.12 4.90 9.22
N ARG A 99 25.37 5.51 8.31
CA ARG A 99 24.01 5.10 7.90
C ARG A 99 23.93 3.58 7.78
N ALA A 100 22.97 2.94 8.44
CA ALA A 100 22.82 1.49 8.40
C ALA A 100 22.63 0.99 6.95
N THR A 101 23.45 0.03 6.53
CA THR A 101 23.39 -0.64 5.23
C THR A 101 23.20 -2.16 5.37
N GLY A 102 22.77 -2.60 6.55
CA GLY A 102 22.51 -4.01 6.84
C GLY A 102 21.31 -4.56 6.06
N SER A 103 20.99 -5.82 6.31
CA SER A 103 19.80 -6.45 5.75
C SER A 103 18.53 -5.71 6.20
N THR A 104 17.51 -5.68 5.34
CA THR A 104 16.19 -5.16 5.73
C THR A 104 15.35 -6.29 6.30
N ALA A 105 14.50 -5.97 7.28
CA ALA A 105 13.49 -6.90 7.77
C ALA A 105 12.59 -7.35 6.61
N GLY A 106 12.16 -8.61 6.64
CA GLY A 106 11.13 -9.10 5.72
C GLY A 106 9.83 -8.35 5.99
N VAL A 107 9.14 -7.92 4.94
CA VAL A 107 7.90 -7.15 5.06
C VAL A 107 6.74 -7.87 4.38
N HIS A 108 5.68 -8.09 5.15
CA HIS A 108 4.34 -8.45 4.70
C HIS A 108 3.53 -7.16 4.78
N SER A 109 2.96 -6.74 3.65
CA SER A 109 2.18 -5.50 3.56
C SER A 109 0.98 -5.71 2.67
N VAL A 110 -0.06 -4.93 2.90
CA VAL A 110 -1.23 -4.84 2.02
C VAL A 110 -0.81 -4.17 0.71
N ARG A 111 -1.50 -4.52 -0.38
CA ARG A 111 -1.45 -3.82 -1.67
C ARG A 111 -2.81 -3.24 -1.99
N VAL A 112 -2.86 -2.04 -2.56
CA VAL A 112 -4.08 -1.23 -2.58
C VAL A 112 -4.26 -0.58 -3.95
N LYS A 113 -5.27 -0.97 -4.73
CA LYS A 113 -5.66 -0.16 -5.90
C LYS A 113 -6.17 1.19 -5.46
N TYR A 114 -5.41 2.21 -5.81
CA TYR A 114 -5.70 3.62 -5.60
C TYR A 114 -5.56 4.39 -6.92
N ASN A 115 -6.27 5.50 -7.05
CA ASN A 115 -6.05 6.44 -8.15
C ASN A 115 -6.05 7.87 -7.60
N PRO A 116 -4.90 8.58 -7.65
CA PRO A 116 -4.78 9.93 -7.10
C PRO A 116 -5.73 10.96 -7.72
N ASP A 117 -5.99 10.87 -9.03
CA ASP A 117 -6.87 11.81 -9.73
C ASP A 117 -8.33 11.60 -9.30
N VAL A 118 -8.75 10.35 -9.16
CA VAL A 118 -10.07 10.00 -8.63
C VAL A 118 -10.19 10.52 -7.20
N ALA A 119 -9.23 10.22 -6.33
CA ALA A 119 -9.25 10.67 -4.94
C ALA A 119 -9.25 12.21 -4.81
N ALA A 120 -8.48 12.91 -5.64
CA ALA A 120 -8.45 14.38 -5.66
C ALA A 120 -9.79 14.99 -6.10
N SER A 121 -10.54 14.30 -6.97
CA SER A 121 -11.86 14.74 -7.44
C SER A 121 -12.98 14.53 -6.42
N LEU A 122 -12.76 13.69 -5.39
CA LEU A 122 -13.78 13.40 -4.40
C LEU A 122 -13.97 14.57 -3.42
N SER A 123 -15.24 14.81 -3.05
CA SER A 123 -15.60 15.70 -1.94
C SER A 123 -15.50 15.00 -0.57
N ASN A 124 -14.53 14.08 -0.43
CA ASN A 124 -14.30 13.34 0.82
C ASN A 124 -13.16 14.01 1.62
N PRO A 125 -13.44 14.62 2.78
CA PRO A 125 -12.41 15.25 3.60
C PRO A 125 -11.39 14.25 4.17
N ASN A 126 -11.68 12.95 4.18
CA ASN A 126 -10.74 11.92 4.66
C ASN A 126 -9.69 11.54 3.61
N ALA A 127 -9.91 11.88 2.33
CA ALA A 127 -8.96 11.58 1.24
C ALA A 127 -7.71 12.48 1.28
N TYR A 128 -7.72 13.55 2.08
CA TYR A 128 -6.62 14.52 2.13
C TYR A 128 -6.39 15.09 3.54
N THR A 129 -5.17 15.59 3.75
CA THR A 129 -4.76 16.37 4.91
C THR A 129 -4.46 17.80 4.49
N ILE A 130 -5.03 18.79 5.17
CA ILE A 130 -4.72 20.21 4.95
C ILE A 130 -3.70 20.66 6.01
N LEU A 131 -2.59 21.26 5.57
CA LEU A 131 -1.56 21.84 6.45
C LEU A 131 -1.32 23.31 6.10
N LYS A 132 -1.64 24.22 7.02
CA LYS A 132 -1.27 25.63 6.93
C LYS A 132 0.23 25.82 7.15
N PRO A 133 0.81 26.98 6.78
CA PRO A 133 2.20 27.32 7.10
C PRO A 133 2.52 27.15 8.60
N GLY A 134 3.49 26.30 8.91
CA GLY A 134 3.91 25.95 10.27
C GLY A 134 3.08 24.88 10.96
N GLU A 135 1.98 24.41 10.35
CA GLU A 135 1.15 23.33 10.88
C GLU A 135 1.82 21.97 10.65
N ASN A 136 1.52 21.01 11.53
CA ASN A 136 1.96 19.63 11.40
C ASN A 136 0.81 18.65 11.58
N LYS A 137 0.99 17.46 11.02
CA LYS A 137 0.16 16.28 11.26
C LYS A 137 1.04 15.13 11.73
N ILE A 138 0.65 14.54 12.85
CA ILE A 138 1.23 13.31 13.37
C ILE A 138 0.30 12.15 13.00
N VAL A 139 0.86 11.07 12.48
CA VAL A 139 0.16 9.79 12.25
C VAL A 139 0.94 8.70 12.96
N VAL A 140 0.23 7.92 13.79
CA VAL A 140 0.79 6.71 14.42
C VAL A 140 0.35 5.53 13.57
N HIS A 141 1.33 4.80 13.07
CA HIS A 141 1.18 3.63 12.22
C HIS A 141 1.22 2.38 13.08
N ASP A 142 0.14 1.62 13.04
CA ASP A 142 0.14 0.24 13.53
C ASP A 142 0.77 -0.65 12.46
N LEU A 143 1.96 -1.18 12.74
CA LEU A 143 2.70 -2.08 11.85
C LEU A 143 2.65 -3.53 12.34
N SER A 144 1.74 -3.82 13.26
CA SER A 144 1.57 -5.15 13.84
C SER A 144 1.34 -6.19 12.75
N GLY A 145 2.14 -7.26 12.78
CA GLY A 145 2.04 -8.36 11.83
C GLY A 145 2.76 -8.15 10.50
N MET A 146 3.37 -6.98 10.28
CA MET A 146 4.01 -6.65 9.00
C MET A 146 5.46 -7.11 8.90
N TYR A 147 6.23 -6.99 9.98
CA TYR A 147 7.69 -7.15 9.90
C TYR A 147 8.17 -8.45 10.53
N ASN A 148 9.05 -9.12 9.79
CA ASN A 148 9.80 -10.28 10.24
C ASN A 148 11.29 -9.91 10.25
N PHE A 149 11.81 -9.64 11.45
CA PHE A 149 13.20 -9.35 11.72
C PHE A 149 14.05 -10.63 11.64
N GLN A 150 15.28 -10.49 11.16
CA GLN A 150 16.20 -11.62 11.01
C GLN A 150 17.14 -11.78 12.22
N THR A 151 17.40 -10.69 12.94
CA THR A 151 18.33 -10.64 14.08
C THR A 151 17.76 -9.80 15.23
N THR A 152 18.20 -10.11 16.45
CA THR A 152 18.08 -9.23 17.63
C THR A 152 18.95 -7.98 17.48
N GLY A 153 18.64 -6.92 18.20
CA GLY A 153 19.53 -5.76 18.35
C GLY A 153 18.99 -4.51 17.67
N SER A 154 19.88 -3.59 17.32
CA SER A 154 19.52 -2.25 16.89
C SER A 154 19.17 -2.16 15.41
N TYR A 155 18.10 -1.42 15.11
CA TYR A 155 17.63 -1.10 13.78
C TYR A 155 17.45 0.41 13.63
N GLU A 156 17.66 0.90 12.41
CA GLU A 156 17.32 2.26 12.00
C GLU A 156 16.06 2.20 11.11
N VAL A 157 15.01 2.89 11.53
CA VAL A 157 13.76 3.00 10.79
C VAL A 157 13.84 4.16 9.81
N ARG A 158 13.50 3.89 8.55
CA ARG A 158 13.43 4.89 7.48
C ARG A 158 12.09 4.79 6.77
N VAL A 159 11.73 5.86 6.07
CA VAL A 159 10.63 5.81 5.09
C VAL A 159 11.16 5.29 3.76
N THR A 160 10.31 4.62 2.98
CA THR A 160 10.66 4.24 1.61
C THR A 160 10.81 5.48 0.73
N ALA A 161 11.55 5.36 -0.37
CA ALA A 161 11.76 6.48 -1.29
C ALA A 161 10.43 7.07 -1.83
N ASN A 162 9.42 6.23 -2.06
CA ASN A 162 8.10 6.67 -2.51
C ASN A 162 7.35 7.46 -1.41
N ALA A 163 7.49 7.06 -0.14
CA ALA A 163 6.88 7.74 0.99
C ALA A 163 7.48 9.13 1.30
N GLU A 164 8.60 9.50 0.66
CA GLU A 164 9.13 10.87 0.71
C GLU A 164 8.37 11.85 -0.20
N TRP A 165 7.63 11.35 -1.20
CA TRP A 165 6.92 12.17 -2.18
C TRP A 165 5.45 12.28 -1.82
N PHE A 166 4.98 13.53 -1.65
CA PHE A 166 3.60 13.84 -1.33
C PHE A 166 2.88 14.36 -2.56
N ARG A 167 1.67 13.86 -2.78
CA ARG A 167 0.76 14.39 -3.80
C ARG A 167 -0.02 15.57 -3.24
N VAL A 168 0.03 16.71 -3.95
CA VAL A 168 -0.62 17.96 -3.55
C VAL A 168 -1.75 18.26 -4.53
N ILE A 169 -2.96 18.47 -4.03
CA ILE A 169 -4.08 18.96 -4.82
C ILE A 169 -3.93 20.48 -4.97
N LYS A 170 -3.77 20.94 -6.20
CA LYS A 170 -3.66 22.37 -6.53
C LYS A 170 -5.04 23.02 -6.62
N ASP A 171 -5.06 24.35 -6.67
CA ASP A 171 -6.30 25.14 -6.75
C ASP A 171 -7.12 24.85 -8.01
N ASP A 172 -6.47 24.42 -9.10
CA ASP A 172 -7.12 24.01 -10.36
C ASP A 172 -7.66 22.56 -10.34
N GLY A 173 -7.49 21.85 -9.21
CA GLY A 173 -7.87 20.45 -9.03
C GLY A 173 -6.85 19.44 -9.56
N SER A 174 -5.78 19.87 -10.23
CA SER A 174 -4.71 18.97 -10.67
C SER A 174 -3.86 18.49 -9.50
N VAL A 175 -3.24 17.32 -9.67
CA VAL A 175 -2.33 16.73 -8.68
C VAL A 175 -0.89 17.08 -9.03
N GLY A 176 -0.19 17.74 -8.11
CA GLY A 176 1.25 17.98 -8.15
C GLY A 176 2.00 17.13 -7.13
N TYR A 177 3.33 17.32 -7.06
CA TYR A 177 4.20 16.59 -6.15
C TYR A 177 5.10 17.54 -5.34
N VAL A 178 5.33 17.21 -4.08
CA VAL A 178 6.33 17.85 -3.22
C VAL A 178 7.11 16.76 -2.51
N GLN A 179 8.44 16.76 -2.67
CA GLN A 179 9.30 15.88 -1.87
C GLN A 179 9.52 16.49 -0.50
N ALA A 180 9.28 15.72 0.57
CA ALA A 180 9.62 16.15 1.90
C ALA A 180 11.11 16.02 2.17
N LYS A 181 11.69 17.01 2.85
CA LYS A 181 12.99 16.86 3.46
C LYS A 181 12.86 15.96 4.69
N ILE A 182 13.58 14.83 4.72
CA ILE A 182 13.69 14.02 5.93
C ILE A 182 14.41 14.82 7.02
N TYR A 183 13.84 14.83 8.23
CA TYR A 183 14.43 15.51 9.37
C TYR A 183 15.76 14.85 9.76
N ASP A 184 16.82 15.66 9.78
CA ASP A 184 18.21 15.25 9.98
C ASP A 184 18.89 15.99 11.15
N GLY A 185 18.08 16.51 12.09
CA GLY A 185 18.58 17.22 13.27
C GLY A 185 19.28 16.32 14.30
N PRO A 186 19.88 16.92 15.36
CA PRO A 186 20.66 16.18 16.37
C PRO A 186 19.92 15.02 17.02
N GLU A 187 18.60 15.14 17.20
CA GLU A 187 17.75 14.14 17.82
C GLU A 187 17.27 13.04 16.85
N ALA A 188 17.42 13.24 15.54
CA ALA A 188 16.85 12.36 14.52
C ALA A 188 17.35 10.92 14.65
N ALA A 189 18.65 10.74 14.94
CA ALA A 189 19.25 9.42 15.11
C ALA A 189 18.67 8.64 16.30
N ASN A 190 18.25 9.34 17.36
CA ASN A 190 17.58 8.71 18.50
C ASN A 190 16.12 8.39 18.18
N TRP A 191 15.43 9.24 17.41
CA TRP A 191 14.04 9.00 17.04
C TRP A 191 13.88 7.83 16.07
N THR A 192 14.80 7.63 15.15
CA THR A 192 14.74 6.53 14.19
C THR A 192 15.35 5.24 14.70
N ALA A 193 15.98 5.26 15.88
CA ALA A 193 16.53 4.06 16.50
C ALA A 193 15.40 3.20 17.08
N SER A 194 15.49 1.89 16.82
CA SER A 194 14.62 0.87 17.40
C SER A 194 15.45 -0.33 17.81
N HIS A 195 15.00 -1.10 18.79
CA HIS A 195 15.73 -2.23 19.33
C HIS A 195 14.84 -3.46 19.47
N ILE A 196 15.25 -4.57 18.84
CA ILE A 196 14.61 -5.88 19.02
C ILE A 196 15.26 -6.59 20.20
N SER A 197 14.47 -6.86 21.25
CA SER A 197 14.93 -7.52 22.47
C SER A 197 15.52 -8.90 22.20
N GLU A 198 16.61 -9.26 22.89
CA GLU A 198 17.23 -10.60 22.85
C GLU A 198 16.27 -11.72 23.26
N SER A 199 15.27 -11.39 24.08
CA SER A 199 14.23 -12.31 24.57
C SER A 199 12.91 -12.18 23.83
N GLY A 200 12.81 -11.25 22.86
CA GLY A 200 11.61 -10.99 22.08
C GLY A 200 11.40 -11.98 20.94
N THR A 201 10.23 -11.90 20.31
CA THR A 201 9.96 -12.62 19.05
C THR A 201 10.52 -11.82 17.86
N PHE A 202 11.13 -12.51 16.91
CA PHE A 202 11.74 -11.88 15.72
C PHE A 202 10.77 -11.77 14.54
N ALA A 203 9.78 -12.66 14.49
CA ALA A 203 8.80 -12.71 13.43
C ALA A 203 7.39 -12.68 14.03
N SER A 204 6.47 -12.03 13.32
CA SER A 204 5.07 -12.08 13.66
C SER A 204 4.56 -13.52 13.59
N MET A 205 3.92 -13.99 14.66
CA MET A 205 3.25 -15.30 14.66
C MET A 205 1.78 -15.20 14.23
N ARG A 206 1.21 -13.98 14.24
CA ARG A 206 -0.18 -13.74 13.80
C ARG A 206 -0.25 -13.41 12.31
N GLY A 207 0.86 -12.95 11.73
CA GLY A 207 0.93 -12.34 10.40
C GLY A 207 0.09 -11.07 10.33
N LEU A 208 -0.12 -10.59 9.10
CA LEU A 208 -1.10 -9.55 8.82
C LEU A 208 -2.52 -10.08 9.08
N ALA A 209 -3.00 -9.91 10.30
CA ALA A 209 -4.41 -10.03 10.63
C ALA A 209 -5.04 -8.63 10.54
N SER A 210 -5.87 -8.41 9.51
CA SER A 210 -6.81 -7.28 9.44
C SER A 210 -6.15 -5.90 9.61
N ALA A 211 -5.75 -5.28 8.50
CA ALA A 211 -5.06 -3.99 8.41
C ALA A 211 -5.83 -2.76 8.95
N GLY A 212 -6.32 -2.78 10.20
CA GLY A 212 -6.96 -1.63 10.84
C GLY A 212 -8.35 -1.27 10.30
N ILE A 213 -8.80 -1.86 9.19
CA ILE A 213 -10.22 -1.83 8.78
C ILE A 213 -10.97 -2.80 9.70
N PRO A 214 -12.09 -2.41 10.35
CA PRO A 214 -12.80 -3.27 11.29
C PRO A 214 -13.28 -4.57 10.61
N SER A 215 -12.48 -5.63 10.68
CA SER A 215 -12.95 -6.98 10.39
C SER A 215 -13.24 -7.65 11.72
N HIS A 216 -14.52 -7.94 11.94
CA HIS A 216 -15.00 -8.72 13.07
C HIS A 216 -14.26 -10.06 13.21
N PRO A 217 -14.14 -10.60 14.43
CA PRO A 217 -13.36 -11.80 14.75
C PRO A 217 -14.05 -13.09 14.28
N PHE A 218 -14.12 -13.31 12.95
CA PHE A 218 -14.54 -14.58 12.36
C PHE A 218 -13.75 -14.98 11.09
N ALA A 219 -12.56 -14.43 10.87
CA ALA A 219 -11.68 -14.80 9.75
C ALA A 219 -10.74 -16.00 10.03
N ARG A 220 -10.93 -16.73 11.15
CA ARG A 220 -10.14 -17.93 11.47
C ARG A 220 -11.01 -19.19 11.52
N ARG A 221 -11.54 -19.63 10.38
CA ARG A 221 -11.89 -21.04 10.14
C ARG A 221 -12.24 -21.32 8.67
N TRP A 222 -11.26 -21.28 7.77
CA TRP A 222 -11.43 -21.99 6.49
C TRP A 222 -10.09 -22.28 5.78
N GLU A 223 -9.26 -23.09 6.42
CA GLU A 223 -8.30 -23.94 5.72
C GLU A 223 -8.80 -25.37 5.86
N ALA A 224 -9.82 -25.70 5.08
CA ALA A 224 -10.24 -27.05 4.68
C ALA A 224 -11.69 -26.97 4.22
N ASP A 225 -11.91 -26.72 2.93
CA ASP A 225 -12.82 -27.63 2.24
C ASP A 225 -12.39 -27.88 0.80
N ASN A 226 -12.39 -29.16 0.50
CA ASN A 226 -12.11 -29.75 -0.78
C ASN A 226 -13.38 -29.66 -1.62
N GLY A 227 -13.37 -28.82 -2.64
CA GLY A 227 -14.45 -28.77 -3.61
C GLY A 227 -14.25 -27.61 -4.57
N LEU A 228 -13.55 -27.84 -5.68
CA LEU A 228 -13.41 -26.88 -6.77
C LEU A 228 -14.78 -26.65 -7.44
N THR A 229 -15.64 -25.85 -6.81
CA THR A 229 -16.72 -25.19 -7.52
C THR A 229 -16.11 -24.04 -8.31
N LYS A 230 -16.34 -24.00 -9.64
CA LYS A 230 -16.02 -22.88 -10.53
C LYS A 230 -16.92 -21.67 -10.22
N ARG A 231 -16.87 -21.15 -9.00
CA ARG A 231 -17.75 -20.09 -8.55
C ARG A 231 -17.01 -19.12 -7.65
N VAL A 232 -17.30 -17.85 -7.88
CA VAL A 232 -16.90 -16.74 -7.03
C VAL A 232 -17.47 -16.97 -5.63
N LEU A 233 -16.66 -16.70 -4.61
CA LEU A 233 -17.11 -16.67 -3.21
C LEU A 233 -17.31 -15.22 -2.78
N TYR A 234 -18.20 -14.99 -1.82
CA TYR A 234 -18.55 -13.65 -1.36
C TYR A 234 -18.50 -13.57 0.17
N ASN A 235 -18.05 -12.44 0.69
CA ASN A 235 -18.21 -12.06 2.09
C ASN A 235 -18.80 -10.66 2.20
N ASN A 236 -19.83 -10.52 3.03
CA ASN A 236 -20.51 -9.24 3.28
C ASN A 236 -21.04 -8.50 2.02
N CYS A 237 -21.32 -9.22 0.93
CA CYS A 237 -21.78 -8.64 -0.33
C CYS A 237 -23.31 -8.80 -0.49
N SER A 238 -23.98 -7.69 -0.80
CA SER A 238 -25.40 -7.68 -1.20
C SER A 238 -25.61 -8.41 -2.54
N ALA A 239 -26.86 -8.79 -2.85
CA ALA A 239 -27.19 -9.47 -4.11
C ALA A 239 -26.79 -8.66 -5.36
N THR A 240 -26.92 -7.33 -5.32
CA THR A 240 -26.48 -6.43 -6.41
C THR A 240 -24.96 -6.46 -6.53
N GLN A 241 -24.22 -6.33 -5.43
CA GLN A 241 -22.76 -6.42 -5.45
C GLN A 241 -22.28 -7.77 -5.99
N GLN A 242 -22.94 -8.89 -5.61
CA GLN A 242 -22.58 -10.21 -6.13
C GLN A 242 -22.72 -10.31 -7.65
N LYS A 243 -23.80 -9.72 -8.21
CA LYS A 243 -24.01 -9.64 -9.65
C LYS A 243 -22.93 -8.80 -10.34
N ASP A 244 -22.66 -7.61 -9.82
CA ASP A 244 -21.67 -6.67 -10.35
C ASP A 244 -20.25 -7.26 -10.32
N ILE A 245 -19.91 -7.97 -9.24
CA ILE A 245 -18.65 -8.71 -9.12
C ILE A 245 -18.56 -9.81 -10.18
N LEU A 246 -19.62 -10.61 -10.35
CA LEU A 246 -19.61 -11.71 -11.32
C LEU A 246 -19.42 -11.19 -12.75
N GLU A 247 -20.13 -10.11 -13.10
CA GLU A 247 -19.98 -9.42 -14.38
C GLU A 247 -18.55 -8.92 -14.59
N SER A 248 -17.99 -8.26 -13.58
CA SER A 248 -16.64 -7.69 -13.62
C SER A 248 -15.55 -8.77 -13.66
N ALA A 249 -15.74 -9.90 -12.96
CA ALA A 249 -14.82 -11.04 -13.00
C ALA A 249 -14.82 -11.74 -14.37
N VAL A 250 -15.98 -11.83 -15.04
CA VAL A 250 -16.08 -12.33 -16.42
C VAL A 250 -15.37 -11.38 -17.38
N ALA A 251 -15.62 -10.07 -17.26
CA ALA A 251 -14.98 -9.03 -18.05
C ALA A 251 -13.45 -9.03 -17.90
N ALA A 252 -12.95 -9.09 -16.66
CA ALA A 252 -11.52 -9.20 -16.35
C ALA A 252 -10.88 -10.41 -17.04
N ASN A 253 -11.56 -11.56 -17.02
CA ASN A 253 -11.08 -12.77 -17.68
C ASN A 253 -11.01 -12.61 -19.21
N GLY A 254 -11.93 -11.82 -19.79
CA GLY A 254 -11.87 -11.39 -21.19
C GLY A 254 -10.64 -10.53 -21.51
N TYR A 255 -10.34 -9.52 -20.69
CA TYR A 255 -9.13 -8.71 -20.82
C TYR A 255 -7.84 -9.54 -20.69
N ILE A 256 -7.79 -10.47 -19.72
CA ILE A 256 -6.65 -11.38 -19.54
C ILE A 256 -6.45 -12.27 -20.79
N ALA A 257 -7.53 -12.81 -21.36
CA ALA A 257 -7.45 -13.65 -22.56
C ALA A 257 -6.94 -12.86 -23.78
N GLN A 258 -7.44 -11.65 -24.00
CA GLN A 258 -6.98 -10.78 -25.09
C GLN A 258 -5.51 -10.38 -24.92
N SER A 259 -5.11 -10.03 -23.69
CA SER A 259 -3.73 -9.70 -23.33
C SER A 259 -2.77 -10.87 -23.56
N SER A 260 -3.20 -12.08 -23.16
CA SER A 260 -2.43 -13.31 -23.38
C SER A 260 -2.28 -13.62 -24.87
N GLN A 261 -3.37 -13.48 -25.63
CA GLN A 261 -3.35 -13.70 -27.09
C GLN A 261 -2.42 -12.70 -27.79
N PHE A 262 -2.44 -11.44 -27.36
CA PHE A 262 -1.54 -10.42 -27.87
C PHE A 262 -0.08 -10.77 -27.58
N LEU A 263 0.26 -11.14 -26.33
CA LEU A 263 1.64 -11.47 -25.94
C LEU A 263 2.16 -12.75 -26.64
N ALA A 264 1.27 -13.64 -27.08
CA ALA A 264 1.61 -14.85 -27.81
C ALA A 264 1.82 -14.63 -29.32
N ASN A 265 1.08 -13.70 -29.94
CA ASN A 265 0.99 -13.59 -31.40
C ASN A 265 1.56 -12.29 -31.98
N SER A 266 1.72 -11.24 -31.16
CA SER A 266 2.18 -9.94 -31.64
C SER A 266 3.66 -9.94 -31.97
N TYR A 267 4.02 -9.16 -32.99
CA TYR A 267 5.41 -8.85 -33.26
C TYR A 267 5.96 -7.97 -32.12
N TYR A 268 6.93 -8.51 -31.39
CA TYR A 268 7.42 -7.93 -30.14
C TYR A 268 8.27 -6.66 -30.33
N LEU A 269 8.90 -6.48 -31.49
CA LEU A 269 9.68 -5.27 -31.78
C LEU A 269 8.76 -4.14 -32.24
N GLY A 270 8.82 -3.00 -31.54
CA GLY A 270 8.11 -1.79 -31.94
C GLY A 270 6.63 -1.76 -31.60
N ASN A 271 6.15 -2.68 -30.76
CA ASN A 271 4.76 -2.67 -30.32
C ASN A 271 4.49 -1.51 -29.32
N SER A 272 3.56 -0.62 -29.66
CA SER A 272 3.25 0.57 -28.86
C SER A 272 2.53 0.20 -27.56
N ARG A 273 1.53 -0.68 -27.59
CA ARG A 273 0.78 -1.11 -26.39
C ARG A 273 1.70 -1.69 -25.30
N TYR A 274 2.60 -2.60 -25.66
CA TYR A 274 3.58 -3.15 -24.70
C TYR A 274 4.52 -2.05 -24.21
N ARG A 275 5.05 -1.23 -25.13
CA ARG A 275 6.04 -0.20 -24.79
C ARG A 275 5.48 0.87 -23.85
N THR A 276 4.23 1.25 -24.02
CA THR A 276 3.56 2.25 -23.16
C THR A 276 3.54 1.85 -21.70
N TRP A 277 3.32 0.55 -21.41
CA TRP A 277 3.08 0.08 -20.04
C TRP A 277 4.27 -0.65 -19.41
N PHE A 278 5.16 -1.20 -20.24
CA PHE A 278 6.30 -2.03 -19.79
C PHE A 278 7.66 -1.60 -20.34
N GLY A 279 7.69 -0.53 -21.15
CA GLY A 279 8.92 0.04 -21.68
C GLY A 279 9.49 -0.72 -22.89
N PRO A 280 10.73 -0.42 -23.29
CA PRO A 280 11.36 -1.05 -24.45
C PRO A 280 11.37 -2.58 -24.33
N TYR A 281 11.13 -3.27 -25.45
CA TYR A 281 11.17 -4.73 -25.51
C TYR A 281 12.52 -5.26 -25.00
N GLU A 282 12.44 -6.22 -24.10
CA GLU A 282 13.52 -7.10 -23.70
C GLU A 282 12.86 -8.46 -23.43
N LYS A 283 13.52 -9.54 -23.86
CA LYS A 283 12.90 -10.87 -23.90
C LYS A 283 12.44 -11.34 -22.52
N ARG A 284 13.28 -11.22 -21.48
CA ARG A 284 12.93 -11.68 -20.12
C ARG A 284 11.76 -10.90 -19.54
N ARG A 285 11.70 -9.59 -19.77
CA ARG A 285 10.57 -8.75 -19.36
C ARG A 285 9.27 -9.16 -20.06
N TRP A 286 9.33 -9.37 -21.38
CA TRP A 286 8.17 -9.85 -22.15
C TRP A 286 7.68 -11.21 -21.65
N ASP A 287 8.60 -12.17 -21.49
CA ASP A 287 8.29 -13.51 -20.98
C ASP A 287 7.69 -13.45 -19.56
N THR A 288 8.14 -12.51 -18.73
CA THR A 288 7.61 -12.30 -17.36
C THR A 288 6.16 -11.83 -17.40
N VAL A 289 5.86 -10.79 -18.17
CA VAL A 289 4.49 -10.28 -18.33
C VAL A 289 3.58 -11.35 -18.95
N ALA A 290 4.04 -12.06 -19.99
CA ALA A 290 3.30 -13.15 -20.62
C ALA A 290 2.98 -14.28 -19.62
N ARG A 291 3.93 -14.61 -18.75
CA ARG A 291 3.72 -15.57 -17.66
C ARG A 291 2.67 -15.07 -16.66
N HIS A 292 2.70 -13.80 -16.26
CA HIS A 292 1.70 -13.25 -15.34
C HIS A 292 0.29 -13.39 -15.92
N PHE A 293 0.06 -12.95 -17.17
CA PHE A 293 -1.24 -13.10 -17.82
C PHE A 293 -1.68 -14.56 -18.00
N THR A 294 -0.75 -15.46 -18.29
CA THR A 294 -1.04 -16.90 -18.34
C THR A 294 -1.51 -17.43 -16.98
N LEU A 295 -0.88 -17.02 -15.88
CA LEU A 295 -1.25 -17.44 -14.52
C LEU A 295 -2.60 -16.85 -14.07
N LEU A 296 -2.92 -15.63 -14.49
CA LEU A 296 -4.19 -14.95 -14.21
C LEU A 296 -5.40 -15.62 -14.87
N HIS A 297 -5.20 -16.35 -15.97
CA HIS A 297 -6.31 -16.89 -16.76
C HIS A 297 -7.23 -17.80 -15.92
N GLY A 298 -8.51 -17.41 -15.84
CA GLY A 298 -9.54 -18.13 -15.09
C GLY A 298 -9.55 -17.88 -13.58
N GLN A 299 -8.61 -17.09 -13.04
CA GLN A 299 -8.53 -16.81 -11.60
C GLN A 299 -9.63 -15.88 -11.08
N PRO A 300 -10.02 -14.79 -11.77
CA PRO A 300 -11.07 -13.88 -11.27
C PRO A 300 -12.35 -14.58 -10.81
N GLN A 301 -12.79 -15.62 -11.54
CA GLN A 301 -14.01 -16.37 -11.22
C GLN A 301 -13.84 -17.41 -10.09
N ARG A 302 -12.66 -17.47 -9.48
CA ARG A 302 -12.30 -18.43 -8.41
C ARG A 302 -11.92 -17.72 -7.10
N PHE A 303 -11.90 -16.40 -7.09
CA PHE A 303 -11.59 -15.63 -5.90
C PHE A 303 -12.81 -15.52 -4.98
N LYS A 304 -12.49 -15.22 -3.73
CA LYS A 304 -13.40 -14.67 -2.75
C LYS A 304 -13.33 -13.15 -2.83
N TYR A 305 -14.48 -12.50 -2.95
CA TYR A 305 -14.59 -11.05 -2.87
C TYR A 305 -15.25 -10.66 -1.55
N ASP A 306 -14.62 -9.73 -0.87
CA ASP A 306 -15.10 -9.17 0.39
C ASP A 306 -15.59 -7.74 0.16
N CYS A 307 -16.82 -7.45 0.55
CA CYS A 307 -17.45 -6.14 0.37
C CYS A 307 -17.52 -5.31 1.66
N SER A 308 -16.71 -5.64 2.68
CA SER A 308 -16.71 -4.91 3.96
C SER A 308 -15.94 -3.59 3.95
N CYS A 309 -15.12 -3.32 2.93
CA CYS A 309 -14.36 -2.07 2.84
C CYS A 309 -15.27 -0.89 2.47
N ALA A 310 -15.20 0.18 3.24
CA ALA A 310 -16.02 1.38 3.06
C ALA A 310 -15.24 2.62 2.59
N GLU A 311 -13.92 2.50 2.39
CA GLU A 311 -13.08 3.62 1.96
C GLU A 311 -13.49 4.12 0.57
N GLU A 312 -13.92 5.37 0.47
CA GLU A 312 -14.58 5.91 -0.72
C GLU A 312 -13.63 6.20 -1.89
N ASP A 313 -12.36 6.44 -1.60
CA ASP A 313 -11.28 6.82 -2.52
C ASP A 313 -10.40 5.64 -2.94
N THR A 314 -10.60 4.49 -2.30
CA THR A 314 -9.89 3.24 -2.55
C THR A 314 -10.75 2.34 -3.42
N PHE A 315 -10.14 1.65 -4.39
CA PHE A 315 -10.85 0.70 -5.25
C PHE A 315 -10.90 -0.67 -4.59
N ALA A 316 -9.74 -1.21 -4.23
CA ALA A 316 -9.64 -2.52 -3.63
C ALA A 316 -8.30 -2.68 -2.89
N TYR A 317 -8.13 -3.80 -2.22
CA TYR A 317 -6.84 -4.23 -1.68
C TYR A 317 -6.75 -5.75 -1.52
N VAL A 318 -5.52 -6.26 -1.41
CA VAL A 318 -5.23 -7.67 -1.10
C VAL A 318 -4.09 -7.82 -0.10
N TYR A 319 -4.02 -8.99 0.52
CA TYR A 319 -2.81 -9.49 1.18
C TYR A 319 -2.10 -10.43 0.19
N PRO A 320 -0.89 -10.08 -0.31
CA PRO A 320 -0.19 -10.84 -1.37
C PRO A 320 0.05 -12.33 -1.08
N ASP A 321 0.16 -12.70 0.20
CA ASP A 321 0.38 -14.05 0.69
C ASP A 321 -0.92 -14.82 1.00
N GLN A 322 -2.07 -14.14 1.13
CA GLN A 322 -3.38 -14.76 1.30
C GLN A 322 -4.10 -14.92 -0.04
N PHE A 323 -3.62 -15.88 -0.83
CA PHE A 323 -4.09 -16.09 -2.20
C PHE A 323 -5.63 -16.18 -2.31
N GLY A 324 -6.18 -15.36 -3.20
CA GLY A 324 -7.54 -15.50 -3.69
C GLY A 324 -8.63 -14.82 -2.86
N THR A 325 -8.28 -13.90 -1.97
CA THR A 325 -9.25 -12.99 -1.34
C THR A 325 -8.99 -11.54 -1.75
N VAL A 326 -9.97 -10.90 -2.38
CA VAL A 326 -9.92 -9.50 -2.83
C VAL A 326 -10.94 -8.68 -2.06
N TYR A 327 -10.52 -7.58 -1.44
CA TYR A 327 -11.38 -6.70 -0.67
C TYR A 327 -11.76 -5.49 -1.53
N LEU A 328 -13.05 -5.30 -1.79
CA LEU A 328 -13.57 -4.27 -2.68
C LEU A 328 -14.10 -3.08 -1.87
N CYS A 329 -13.61 -1.89 -2.21
CA CYS A 329 -13.86 -0.63 -1.52
C CYS A 329 -14.80 0.29 -2.32
N GLY A 330 -15.00 1.52 -1.85
CA GLY A 330 -16.01 2.45 -2.37
C GLY A 330 -15.80 2.88 -3.82
N ALA A 331 -14.56 3.10 -4.27
CA ALA A 331 -14.28 3.57 -5.63
C ALA A 331 -14.58 2.49 -6.68
N PHE A 332 -14.40 1.19 -6.35
CA PHE A 332 -14.74 0.08 -7.24
C PHE A 332 -16.22 0.10 -7.64
N TRP A 333 -17.11 0.38 -6.69
CA TRP A 333 -18.55 0.45 -6.96
C TRP A 333 -18.94 1.63 -7.83
N LYS A 334 -18.13 2.69 -7.87
CA LYS A 334 -18.35 3.88 -8.71
C LYS A 334 -17.79 3.71 -10.13
N ALA A 335 -16.82 2.81 -10.30
CA ALA A 335 -16.17 2.54 -11.59
C ALA A 335 -17.10 1.83 -12.60
N SER A 336 -16.85 2.03 -13.89
CA SER A 336 -17.47 1.25 -14.97
C SER A 336 -16.96 -0.19 -14.96
N VAL A 337 -17.71 -1.11 -15.57
CA VAL A 337 -17.29 -2.52 -15.67
C VAL A 337 -16.03 -2.68 -16.53
N LEU A 338 -15.93 -1.89 -17.60
CA LEU A 338 -14.83 -1.86 -18.60
C LEU A 338 -14.33 -0.44 -18.80
N GLY A 339 -13.21 -0.30 -19.52
CA GLY A 339 -12.56 0.98 -19.82
C GLY A 339 -11.44 1.28 -18.81
N LYS A 340 -10.95 2.52 -18.82
CA LYS A 340 -9.91 3.00 -17.90
C LYS A 340 -10.34 2.94 -16.43
N ASP A 341 -9.45 2.43 -15.57
CA ASP A 341 -9.65 2.32 -14.11
C ASP A 341 -10.99 1.63 -13.76
N SER A 342 -11.30 0.57 -14.51
CA SER A 342 -12.56 -0.15 -14.45
C SER A 342 -12.59 -1.18 -13.33
N ARG A 343 -13.77 -1.71 -13.02
CA ARG A 343 -13.93 -2.86 -12.12
C ARG A 343 -13.19 -4.09 -12.66
N ALA A 344 -13.21 -4.33 -13.96
CA ALA A 344 -12.46 -5.43 -14.57
C ALA A 344 -10.94 -5.22 -14.44
N GLY A 345 -10.46 -4.01 -14.69
CA GLY A 345 -9.06 -3.63 -14.49
C GLY A 345 -8.60 -3.76 -13.05
N THR A 346 -9.38 -3.23 -12.11
CA THR A 346 -9.14 -3.37 -10.67
C THR A 346 -8.99 -4.84 -10.26
N ILE A 347 -9.84 -5.74 -10.76
CA ILE A 347 -9.71 -7.16 -10.45
C ILE A 347 -8.38 -7.74 -10.98
N ILE A 348 -7.90 -7.28 -12.14
CA ILE A 348 -6.61 -7.70 -12.70
C ILE A 348 -5.46 -7.16 -11.84
N HIS A 349 -5.51 -5.88 -11.48
CA HIS A 349 -4.54 -5.23 -10.57
C HIS A 349 -4.39 -5.98 -9.26
N GLU A 350 -5.51 -6.24 -8.57
CA GLU A 350 -5.47 -6.96 -7.30
C GLU A 350 -4.99 -8.40 -7.47
N ALA A 351 -5.32 -9.04 -8.58
CA ALA A 351 -4.90 -10.40 -8.85
C ALA A 351 -3.38 -10.52 -9.08
N THR A 352 -2.74 -9.53 -9.71
CA THR A 352 -1.29 -9.58 -9.97
C THR A 352 -0.45 -9.47 -8.71
N HIS A 353 -0.96 -8.82 -7.66
CA HIS A 353 -0.29 -8.75 -6.36
C HIS A 353 -0.13 -10.10 -5.67
N PHE A 354 -1.02 -11.07 -5.92
CA PHE A 354 -0.84 -12.39 -5.32
C PHE A 354 0.49 -13.00 -5.78
N THR A 355 1.32 -13.39 -4.81
CA THR A 355 2.67 -13.97 -5.05
C THR A 355 2.64 -15.19 -5.97
N ARG A 356 1.51 -15.91 -6.02
CA ARG A 356 1.28 -17.06 -6.91
C ARG A 356 1.03 -16.70 -8.39
N LEU A 357 0.65 -15.46 -8.69
CA LEU A 357 0.24 -15.01 -10.04
C LEU A 357 1.24 -14.02 -10.65
N GLY A 358 1.85 -13.17 -9.84
CA GLY A 358 2.90 -12.25 -10.28
C GLY A 358 3.72 -11.69 -9.13
N GLY A 359 3.07 -11.42 -7.99
CA GLY A 359 3.72 -10.75 -6.87
C GLY A 359 4.11 -9.31 -7.24
N THR A 360 3.26 -8.61 -8.00
CA THR A 360 3.48 -7.20 -8.33
C THR A 360 3.37 -6.33 -7.09
N ASP A 361 3.94 -5.13 -7.16
CA ASP A 361 3.86 -4.09 -6.16
C ASP A 361 3.11 -2.86 -6.72
N ASP A 362 2.88 -1.88 -5.85
CA ASP A 362 2.27 -0.58 -6.16
C ASP A 362 3.35 0.49 -6.32
N HIS A 363 4.17 0.34 -7.36
CA HIS A 363 5.28 1.26 -7.63
C HIS A 363 4.79 2.64 -8.10
N ALA A 364 3.69 2.67 -8.85
CA ALA A 364 3.10 3.89 -9.40
C ALA A 364 1.58 3.71 -9.58
N TYR A 365 0.81 4.75 -9.26
CA TYR A 365 -0.64 4.81 -9.46
C TYR A 365 -1.02 5.79 -10.57
N GLY A 366 -1.96 5.38 -11.43
CA GLY A 366 -2.49 6.19 -12.53
C GLY A 366 -1.73 6.04 -13.85
N HIS A 367 -2.42 6.30 -14.96
CA HIS A 367 -1.87 6.19 -16.32
C HIS A 367 -0.53 6.92 -16.50
N GLU A 368 -0.46 8.19 -16.09
CA GLU A 368 0.70 9.04 -16.32
C GLU A 368 1.95 8.50 -15.59
N GLU A 369 1.81 8.12 -14.32
CA GLU A 369 2.93 7.61 -13.54
C GLU A 369 3.32 6.20 -13.97
N ALA A 370 2.37 5.34 -14.35
CA ALA A 370 2.68 4.03 -14.93
C ALA A 370 3.47 4.14 -16.25
N GLN A 371 3.14 5.12 -17.11
CA GLN A 371 3.89 5.41 -18.34
C GLN A 371 5.30 5.95 -18.04
N LYS A 372 5.44 6.87 -17.08
CA LYS A 372 6.76 7.36 -16.63
C LYS A 372 7.59 6.22 -16.04
N LEU A 373 6.98 5.32 -15.29
CA LEU A 373 7.63 4.13 -14.74
C LEU A 373 8.12 3.21 -15.86
N ALA A 374 7.32 2.99 -16.91
CA ALA A 374 7.71 2.21 -18.08
C ALA A 374 8.91 2.81 -18.84
N ILE A 375 9.03 4.14 -18.88
CA ILE A 375 10.15 4.84 -19.54
C ILE A 375 11.42 4.76 -18.68
N ASN A 376 11.31 5.08 -17.38
CA ASN A 376 12.48 5.29 -16.52
C ASN A 376 12.94 4.02 -15.79
N PHE A 377 11.99 3.14 -15.44
CA PHE A 377 12.23 1.95 -14.63
C PHE A 377 11.48 0.71 -15.16
N PRO A 378 11.77 0.22 -16.39
CA PRO A 378 11.04 -0.90 -17.00
C PRO A 378 10.98 -2.17 -16.13
N ASN A 379 11.99 -2.43 -15.30
CA ASN A 379 12.00 -3.57 -14.38
C ASN A 379 10.97 -3.44 -13.25
N GLN A 380 10.68 -2.21 -12.80
CA GLN A 380 9.57 -1.95 -11.87
C GLN A 380 8.24 -1.95 -12.61
N ALA A 381 8.18 -1.43 -13.84
CA ALA A 381 6.94 -1.40 -14.63
C ALA A 381 6.35 -2.80 -14.88
N ILE A 382 7.19 -3.80 -15.19
CA ILE A 382 6.73 -5.20 -15.31
C ILE A 382 6.35 -5.86 -13.97
N MET A 383 6.60 -5.18 -12.86
CA MET A 383 6.22 -5.58 -11.51
C MET A 383 5.23 -4.59 -10.89
N ASN A 384 4.65 -3.66 -11.66
CA ASN A 384 3.65 -2.71 -11.18
C ASN A 384 2.25 -3.20 -11.53
N ALA A 385 1.33 -3.23 -10.56
CA ALA A 385 -0.01 -3.76 -10.78
C ALA A 385 -0.83 -2.89 -11.76
N ASP A 386 -0.79 -1.57 -11.62
CA ASP A 386 -1.44 -0.63 -12.55
C ASP A 386 -0.94 -0.78 -13.99
N SER A 387 0.35 -1.10 -14.20
CA SER A 387 0.88 -1.36 -15.54
C SER A 387 0.22 -2.58 -16.20
N HIS A 388 -0.14 -3.61 -15.42
CA HIS A 388 -0.85 -4.78 -15.93
C HIS A 388 -2.33 -4.47 -16.19
N GLU A 389 -2.98 -3.73 -15.29
CA GLU A 389 -4.33 -3.24 -15.47
C GLU A 389 -4.45 -2.45 -16.77
N TYR A 390 -3.66 -1.39 -16.95
CA TYR A 390 -3.78 -0.51 -18.11
C TYR A 390 -3.36 -1.18 -19.41
N PHE A 391 -2.39 -2.11 -19.36
CA PHE A 391 -2.10 -2.96 -20.51
C PHE A 391 -3.30 -3.81 -20.89
N ALA A 392 -4.04 -4.36 -19.91
CA ALA A 392 -5.18 -5.24 -20.15
C ALA A 392 -6.42 -4.48 -20.60
N GLU A 393 -6.72 -3.34 -19.97
CA GLU A 393 -7.83 -2.44 -20.30
C GLU A 393 -7.68 -1.88 -21.72
N ASN A 394 -6.46 -1.45 -22.07
CA ASN A 394 -6.13 -0.85 -23.37
C ASN A 394 -7.14 0.23 -23.79
N ASP A 395 -7.39 1.17 -22.87
CA ASP A 395 -8.37 2.25 -23.04
C ASP A 395 -7.72 3.63 -22.76
N PRO A 396 -7.59 4.53 -23.76
CA PRO A 396 -7.95 4.32 -25.17
C PRO A 396 -7.08 3.26 -25.85
N GLU A 397 -7.61 2.68 -26.93
CA GLU A 397 -6.92 1.61 -27.67
C GLU A 397 -5.57 2.07 -28.21
N ILE A 398 -4.51 1.33 -27.85
CA ILE A 398 -3.17 1.48 -28.41
C ILE A 398 -2.90 0.31 -29.35
N LEU A 399 -2.62 0.62 -30.62
CA LEU A 399 -2.36 -0.36 -31.68
C LEU A 399 -0.94 -0.95 -31.62
#